data_AF-A0AAP0IIG2-F1
#
_entry.id   AF-A0AAP0IIG2-F1
#
_cell.length_a   1.000
_cell.length_b   1.000
_cell.length_c   1.000
_cell.angle_alpha   90.00
_cell.angle_beta   90.00
_cell.angle_gamma   90.00
#
_symmetry.space_group_name_H-M   'P 1'
#
loop_
_entity.id
_entity.type
_entity.pdbx_description
1 polymer ?
#
loop_
_entity_poly.entity_id
_entity_poly.type
_entity_poly.pdbx_seq_one_letter_code
_entity_poly.pdbx_strand_id
1 'polypeptide(L)'
;MRMVSRRSERVEPPPPHFPNWRAQLDPASRSRIINKIMETLRRHLPISGPEGLIELQKIAVRFEEKIFDSASSQTDYLRKLSLKMLTMETKSQSTGGHNSSQASSAT
;
A
#
# COMPACT_ATOMS: atom_id res chain seq x y z
N MET A 1 -58.99 -4.31 -36.02
CA MET A 1 -58.05 -4.76 -34.97
C MET A 1 -56.66 -4.19 -35.25
N ARG A 2 -56.02 -3.47 -34.33
CA ARG A 2 -54.61 -3.06 -34.46
C ARG A 2 -53.77 -3.97 -33.56
N MET A 3 -52.85 -4.72 -34.15
CA MET A 3 -51.91 -5.55 -33.42
C MET A 3 -50.88 -4.63 -32.76
N VAL A 4 -50.83 -4.66 -31.43
CA VAL A 4 -49.75 -4.02 -30.67
C VAL A 4 -48.48 -4.83 -30.90
N SER A 5 -47.57 -4.27 -31.69
CA SER A 5 -46.24 -4.83 -31.89
C SER A 5 -45.50 -4.81 -30.56
N ARG A 6 -45.26 -5.99 -29.98
CA ARG A 6 -44.46 -6.15 -28.76
C ARG A 6 -43.06 -5.66 -29.07
N ARG A 7 -42.71 -4.47 -28.59
CA ARG A 7 -41.34 -3.99 -28.57
C ARG A 7 -40.54 -4.97 -27.72
N SER A 8 -39.76 -5.82 -28.38
CA SER A 8 -38.80 -6.70 -27.72
C SER A 8 -37.82 -5.81 -26.96
N GLU A 9 -37.99 -5.74 -25.65
CA GLU A 9 -37.04 -5.13 -24.74
C GLU A 9 -35.73 -5.89 -24.89
N ARG A 10 -34.76 -5.28 -25.57
CA ARG A 10 -33.39 -5.77 -25.53
C ARG A 10 -32.93 -5.70 -24.08
N VAL A 11 -32.92 -6.84 -23.42
CA VAL A 11 -32.17 -7.03 -22.18
C VAL A 11 -30.71 -6.94 -22.58
N GLU A 12 -30.13 -5.75 -22.45
CA GLU A 12 -28.69 -5.59 -22.62
C GLU A 12 -28.01 -6.53 -21.62
N PRO A 13 -27.04 -7.35 -22.06
CA PRO A 13 -26.29 -8.18 -21.12
C PRO A 13 -25.67 -7.26 -20.06
N PRO A 14 -25.63 -7.68 -18.79
CA PRO A 14 -25.02 -6.87 -17.74
C PRO A 14 -23.63 -6.44 -18.21
N PRO A 15 -23.22 -5.17 -17.98
CA PRO A 15 -21.91 -4.69 -18.35
C PRO A 15 -20.86 -5.68 -17.85
N PRO A 16 -19.87 -6.07 -18.67
CA PRO A 16 -18.84 -6.99 -18.23
C PRO A 16 -18.25 -6.45 -16.93
N HIS A 17 -18.48 -7.19 -15.85
CA HIS A 17 -17.90 -6.85 -14.56
C HIS A 17 -16.39 -6.86 -14.77
N PHE A 18 -15.78 -5.67 -14.78
CA PHE A 18 -14.32 -5.56 -14.87
C PHE A 18 -13.75 -6.51 -13.83
N PRO A 19 -12.82 -7.41 -14.21
CA PRO A 19 -12.34 -8.43 -13.30
C PRO A 19 -11.77 -7.72 -12.07
N ASN A 20 -12.35 -8.03 -10.91
CA ASN A 20 -11.94 -7.44 -9.64
C ASN A 20 -10.42 -7.59 -9.52
N TRP A 21 -9.68 -6.49 -9.60
CA TRP A 21 -8.20 -6.53 -9.63
C TRP A 21 -7.63 -7.24 -8.39
N ARG A 22 -8.39 -7.24 -7.29
CA ARG A 22 -8.09 -7.97 -6.06
C ARG A 22 -8.15 -9.48 -6.25
N ALA A 23 -9.08 -9.98 -7.06
CA ALA A 23 -9.20 -11.40 -7.38
C ALA A 23 -8.14 -11.87 -8.39
N GLN A 24 -7.55 -10.94 -9.15
CA GLN A 24 -6.47 -11.21 -10.09
C GLN A 24 -5.08 -11.17 -9.43
N LEU A 25 -4.99 -10.62 -8.22
CA LEU A 25 -3.71 -10.46 -7.54
C LEU A 25 -3.32 -11.79 -6.87
N ASP A 26 -2.24 -12.39 -7.37
CA ASP A 26 -1.69 -13.62 -6.82
C ASP A 26 -1.30 -13.45 -5.33
N PRO A 27 -1.71 -14.36 -4.43
CA PRO A 27 -1.39 -14.28 -3.01
C PRO A 27 0.11 -14.24 -2.73
N ALA A 28 0.94 -14.94 -3.52
CA ALA A 28 2.39 -14.91 -3.34
C ALA A 28 2.97 -13.53 -3.71
N SER A 29 2.37 -12.83 -4.66
CA SER A 29 2.73 -11.44 -4.99
C SER A 29 2.47 -10.48 -3.83
N ARG A 30 1.33 -10.62 -3.13
CA ARG A 30 1.06 -9.84 -1.90
C ARG A 30 2.06 -10.16 -0.78
N SER A 31 2.37 -11.43 -0.56
CA SER A 31 3.38 -11.82 0.44
C SER A 31 4.76 -11.24 0.12
N ARG A 32 5.18 -11.21 -1.15
CA ARG A 32 6.45 -10.57 -1.56
C ARG A 32 6.46 -9.07 -1.26
N ILE A 33 5.32 -8.39 -1.44
CA ILE A 33 5.18 -6.97 -1.11
C ILE A 33 5.31 -6.74 0.40
N ILE A 34 4.62 -7.54 1.21
CA ILE A 34 4.69 -7.47 2.68
C ILE A 34 6.13 -7.71 3.15
N ASN A 35 6.83 -8.69 2.57
CA ASN A 35 8.23 -8.95 2.88
C ASN A 35 9.12 -7.74 2.57
N LYS A 36 8.95 -7.10 1.41
CA LYS A 36 9.70 -5.87 1.06
C LYS A 36 9.42 -4.71 2.01
N ILE A 37 8.17 -4.53 2.43
CA ILE A 37 7.82 -3.53 3.46
C ILE A 37 8.55 -3.85 4.75
N MET A 38 8.50 -5.11 5.19
CA MET A 38 9.16 -5.56 6.41
C MET A 38 10.67 -5.31 6.34
N GLU A 39 11.35 -5.70 5.26
CA GLU A 39 12.78 -5.44 5.04
C GLU A 39 13.12 -3.94 5.09
N THR A 40 12.24 -3.10 4.56
CA THR A 40 12.42 -1.64 4.62
C THR A 40 12.30 -1.15 6.05
N LEU A 41 11.29 -1.59 6.81
CA LEU A 41 11.13 -1.21 8.21
C LEU A 41 12.30 -1.69 9.08
N ARG A 42 12.80 -2.91 8.85
CA ARG A 42 13.95 -3.49 9.57
C ARG A 42 15.23 -2.67 9.43
N ARG A 43 15.44 -2.00 8.29
CA ARG A 43 16.62 -1.15 8.06
C ARG A 43 16.58 0.16 8.84
N HIS A 44 15.39 0.61 9.23
CA HIS A 44 15.19 1.94 9.82
C HIS A 44 14.79 1.91 11.29
N LEU A 45 14.36 0.74 11.80
CA LEU A 45 13.93 0.57 13.18
C LEU A 45 14.90 -0.35 13.92
N PRO A 46 15.44 0.05 15.09
CA PRO A 46 16.19 -0.87 15.93
C PRO A 46 15.26 -1.97 16.42
N ILE A 47 15.57 -3.22 16.07
CA ILE A 47 14.74 -4.37 16.42
C ILE A 47 15.29 -5.00 17.69
N SER A 48 14.49 -5.01 18.74
CA SER A 48 14.82 -5.69 19.99
C SER A 48 14.21 -7.10 19.98
N GLY A 49 14.99 -8.09 19.55
CA GLY A 49 14.62 -9.50 19.71
C GLY A 49 13.49 -10.02 18.79
N PRO A 50 13.05 -11.27 19.00
CA PRO A 50 12.04 -11.93 18.17
C PRO A 50 10.66 -11.27 18.25
N GLU A 51 10.31 -10.65 19.38
CA GLU A 51 9.07 -9.90 19.57
C GLU A 51 9.00 -8.69 18.62
N GLY A 52 10.12 -7.98 18.44
CA GLY A 52 10.22 -6.87 17.49
C GLY A 52 9.96 -7.31 16.05
N LEU A 53 10.38 -8.52 15.67
CA LEU A 53 10.10 -9.06 14.33
C LEU A 53 8.61 -9.34 14.13
N ILE A 54 7.92 -9.85 15.15
CA ILE A 54 6.47 -10.10 15.10
C ILE A 54 5.72 -8.78 14.94
N GLU A 55 6.09 -7.75 15.70
CA GLU A 55 5.46 -6.42 15.58
C GLU A 55 5.70 -5.79 14.21
N LEU A 56 6.91 -5.91 13.65
CA LEU A 56 7.20 -5.44 12.29
C LEU A 56 6.34 -6.15 11.24
N GLN A 57 6.10 -7.45 11.40
CA GLN A 57 5.25 -8.20 10.49
C GLN A 57 3.81 -7.68 10.56
N LYS A 58 3.28 -7.48 11.76
CA LYS A 58 1.94 -6.90 11.97
C LYS A 58 1.83 -5.51 11.34
N ILE A 59 2.86 -4.66 11.49
CA ILE A 59 2.90 -3.33 10.88
C ILE A 59 2.91 -3.43 9.36
N ALA A 60 3.75 -4.31 8.79
CA ALA A 60 3.85 -4.49 7.34
C ALA A 60 2.53 -4.97 6.71
N VAL A 61 1.88 -5.96 7.33
CA VAL A 61 0.56 -6.47 6.92
C VAL A 61 -0.48 -5.36 6.98
N ARG A 62 -0.63 -4.69 8.13
CA ARG A 62 -1.63 -3.62 8.30
C ARG A 62 -1.40 -2.43 7.36
N PHE A 63 -0.14 -2.13 7.07
CA PHE A 63 0.21 -1.09 6.12
C PHE A 63 -0.23 -1.46 4.71
N GLU A 64 0.11 -2.67 4.25
CA GLU A 64 -0.27 -3.16 2.93
C GLU A 64 -1.80 -3.26 2.79
N GLU A 65 -2.50 -3.80 3.79
CA GLU A 65 -3.97 -3.95 3.80
C GLU A 65 -4.68 -2.60 3.62
N LYS A 66 -4.23 -1.56 4.34
CA LYS A 66 -4.79 -0.21 4.17
C LYS A 66 -4.67 0.31 2.75
N ILE A 67 -3.57 0.02 2.08
CA ILE A 67 -3.38 0.43 0.68
C ILE A 67 -4.24 -0.43 -0.24
N PHE A 68 -4.27 -1.74 0.00
CA PHE A 68 -5.09 -2.70 -0.73
C PHE A 68 -6.57 -2.33 -0.71
N ASP A 69 -7.12 -1.94 0.44
CA ASP A 69 -8.52 -1.53 0.58
C ASP A 69 -8.79 -0.17 -0.08
N SER A 70 -7.84 0.77 0.01
CA SER A 70 -8.01 2.11 -0.57
C SER A 70 -7.85 2.17 -2.10
N ALA A 71 -7.25 1.15 -2.72
CA ALA A 71 -6.90 1.18 -4.13
C ALA A 71 -8.08 0.79 -5.04
N SER A 72 -8.18 1.45 -6.19
CA SER A 72 -9.22 1.20 -7.20
C SER A 72 -8.77 0.27 -8.32
N SER A 73 -7.46 0.06 -8.49
CA SER A 73 -6.87 -0.84 -9.48
C SER A 73 -5.53 -1.39 -9.00
N GLN A 74 -5.02 -2.45 -9.65
CA GLN A 74 -3.69 -3.00 -9.34
C GLN A 74 -2.59 -1.96 -9.52
N THR A 75 -2.65 -1.15 -10.57
CA THR A 75 -1.65 -0.09 -10.80
C THR A 75 -1.72 0.99 -9.74
N ASP A 76 -2.94 1.38 -9.31
CA ASP A 76 -3.13 2.34 -8.23
C ASP A 76 -2.59 1.81 -6.89
N TYR A 77 -2.85 0.54 -6.59
CA TYR A 77 -2.30 -0.17 -5.43
C TYR A 77 -0.76 -0.12 -5.41
N LEU A 78 -0.11 -0.53 -6.51
CA LEU A 78 1.35 -0.53 -6.62
C LEU A 78 1.93 0.89 -6.52
N ARG A 79 1.33 1.89 -7.18
CA ARG A 79 1.78 3.29 -7.11
C ARG A 79 1.67 3.86 -5.69
N LYS A 80 0.53 3.66 -5.02
CA LYS A 80 0.34 4.12 -3.63
C LYS A 80 1.34 3.46 -2.68
N LEU A 81 1.58 2.16 -2.86
CA LEU A 81 2.55 1.41 -2.09
C LEU A 81 3.96 1.98 -2.26
N SER A 82 4.44 2.15 -3.50
CA SER A 82 5.75 2.72 -3.79
C SER A 82 5.93 4.13 -3.22
N LEU A 83 4.93 4.99 -3.38
CA LEU A 83 4.98 6.37 -2.86
C LEU A 83 5.04 6.40 -1.32
N LYS A 84 4.20 5.59 -0.66
CA LYS A 84 4.18 5.49 0.80
C LYS A 84 5.48 4.87 1.33
N MET A 85 6.04 3.88 0.64
CA MET A 85 7.32 3.28 0.99
C MET A 85 8.48 4.29 0.91
N LEU A 86 8.56 5.06 -0.19
CA LEU A 86 9.55 6.12 -0.36
C LEU A 86 9.45 7.19 0.76
N THR A 87 8.23 7.53 1.14
CA THR A 87 7.99 8.49 2.24
C THR A 87 8.48 7.93 3.59
N MET A 88 8.40 6.62 3.81
CA MET A 88 8.88 6.01 5.06
C MET A 88 10.40 5.91 5.12
N GLU A 89 11.07 5.69 3.98
CA GLU A 89 12.53 5.66 3.87
C GLU A 89 13.16 7.06 4.06
N THR A 90 12.50 8.11 3.58
CA THR A 90 12.99 9.50 3.70
C THR A 90 12.82 10.08 5.11
N LYS A 91 11.74 9.73 5.82
CA LYS A 91 11.49 10.23 7.19
C LYS A 91 12.51 9.74 8.21
N SER A 92 13.00 8.51 8.07
CA SER A 92 14.06 7.97 8.93
C SER A 92 15.41 8.69 8.78
N GLN A 93 15.67 9.33 7.64
CA GLN A 93 16.91 10.09 7.41
C GLN A 93 16.83 11.53 7.95
N SER A 94 15.62 12.09 8.04
CA SER A 94 15.39 13.48 8.50
C SER A 94 15.60 13.70 10.00
N THR A 95 15.71 12.65 10.81
CA THR A 95 15.93 12.77 12.27
C THR A 95 17.40 12.67 12.69
N GLY A 96 18.34 12.61 11.73
CA GLY A 96 19.78 12.45 12.01
C GLY A 96 20.65 13.70 11.82
N GLY A 97 20.07 14.86 11.51
CA GLY A 97 20.84 16.08 11.25
C GLY A 97 20.26 17.28 11.96
N HIS A 98 20.73 17.56 13.18
CA HIS A 98 21.05 18.90 13.70
C HIS A 98 21.57 18.73 15.14
N ASN A 99 22.85 18.39 15.27
CA ASN A 99 23.60 18.80 16.45
C ASN A 99 25.07 18.93 16.09
N SER A 100 25.56 20.16 15.92
CA SER A 100 26.90 20.52 16.37
C SER A 100 27.07 22.04 16.44
N SER A 101 27.23 22.51 17.68
CA SER A 101 28.16 23.53 18.15
C SER A 101 28.25 24.88 17.41
N GLN A 102 27.69 25.91 18.03
CA GLN A 102 28.44 27.16 18.15
C GLN A 102 28.15 27.83 19.50
N ALA A 103 28.91 27.39 20.52
CA ALA A 103 29.18 28.23 21.68
C ALA A 103 30.30 29.19 21.28
N SER A 104 30.04 30.49 21.34
CA SER A 104 31.09 31.51 21.31
C SER A 104 30.72 32.56 22.33
N SER A 105 31.34 32.44 23.50
CA SER A 105 31.35 33.43 24.58
C SER A 105 32.08 34.69 24.11
N ALA A 106 31.39 35.84 24.14
CA ALA A 106 31.99 37.15 23.98
C ALA A 106 32.44 37.69 25.35
N THR A 107 33.62 38.29 25.32
CA THR A 107 34.40 38.86 26.43
C THR A 107 33.84 40.20 26.90
#